data_AF-A0A4Y2LGC3-F1
#
_entry.id   AF-A0A4Y2LGC3-F1
#
_cell.length_a   1.000
_cell.length_b   1.000
_cell.length_c   1.000
_cell.angle_alpha   90.00
_cell.angle_beta   90.00
_cell.angle_gamma   90.00
#
_symmetry.space_group_name_H-M   'P 1'
#
loop_
_entity.id
_entity.type
_entity.pdbx_description
1 polymer ?
#
loop_
_entity_poly.entity_id
_entity_poly.type
_entity_poly.pdbx_seq_one_letter_code
_entity_poly.pdbx_strand_id
1 'polypeptide(L)'
;MPRSNPFQLHSYIKQVVPEHSNITNMKYTRQGKVLFSTSDPACAAELLALQNVLDIPVSTDVILENITSQFLISDIQTKATLEELAEELSRNKDIAITHMRRFVKQNSSSEVSQSLQLFLEPICRILLRSGS
;
A
#
# COMPACT_ATOMS: atom_id res chain seq x y z
N MET A 1 -11.08 -7.03 -19.59
CA MET A 1 -10.65 -5.92 -20.46
C MET A 1 -9.42 -6.27 -21.30
N PRO A 2 -9.50 -7.16 -22.30
CA PRO A 2 -8.30 -7.66 -22.99
C PRO A 2 -7.85 -6.81 -24.20
N ARG A 3 -8.43 -5.62 -24.46
CA ARG A 3 -8.21 -4.89 -25.73
C ARG A 3 -8.13 -3.36 -25.63
N SER A 4 -8.32 -2.77 -24.46
CA SER A 4 -8.25 -1.32 -24.31
C SER A 4 -6.80 -0.86 -24.47
N ASN A 5 -6.57 0.16 -25.31
CA ASN A 5 -5.24 0.73 -25.51
C ASN A 5 -4.73 1.30 -24.17
N PRO A 6 -3.52 0.94 -23.71
CA PRO A 6 -2.99 1.41 -22.43
C PRO A 6 -2.95 2.93 -22.28
N PHE A 7 -2.66 3.65 -23.36
CA PHE A 7 -2.65 5.11 -23.37
C PHE A 7 -4.04 5.69 -23.24
N GLN A 8 -5.04 5.08 -23.88
CA GLN A 8 -6.44 5.53 -23.77
C GLN A 8 -6.99 5.27 -22.37
N LEU A 9 -6.67 4.12 -21.78
CA LEU A 9 -7.10 3.84 -20.41
C LEU A 9 -6.47 4.83 -19.43
N HIS A 10 -5.17 5.12 -19.59
CA HIS A 10 -4.50 6.08 -18.73
C HIS A 10 -5.09 7.49 -18.87
N SER A 11 -5.35 7.97 -20.09
CA SER A 11 -6.02 9.25 -20.31
C SER A 11 -7.43 9.30 -19.73
N TYR A 12 -8.18 8.21 -19.86
CA TYR A 12 -9.52 8.08 -19.27
C TYR A 12 -9.47 8.20 -17.75
N ILE A 13 -8.59 7.44 -17.08
CA ILE A 13 -8.43 7.49 -15.63
C ILE A 13 -8.08 8.89 -15.14
N LYS A 14 -7.19 9.61 -15.85
CA LYS A 14 -6.86 11.00 -15.52
C LYS A 14 -8.05 11.97 -15.62
N GLN A 15 -9.00 11.66 -16.49
CA GLN A 15 -10.19 12.47 -16.67
C GLN A 15 -11.24 12.19 -15.60
N VAL A 16 -11.42 10.93 -15.21
CA VAL A 16 -12.51 10.51 -14.32
C VAL A 16 -12.10 10.40 -12.85
N VAL A 17 -10.81 10.25 -12.55
CA VAL A 17 -10.28 10.19 -11.18
C VAL A 17 -9.54 11.52 -10.90
N PRO A 18 -10.11 12.40 -10.06
CA PRO A 18 -9.47 13.68 -9.73
C PRO A 18 -8.08 13.47 -9.10
N GLU A 19 -8.00 12.57 -8.13
CA GLU A 19 -6.78 12.21 -7.39
C GLU A 19 -5.89 11.19 -8.13
N HIS A 20 -5.91 11.18 -9.47
CA HIS A 20 -5.13 10.24 -10.28
C HIS A 20 -3.62 10.34 -10.04
N SER A 21 -3.12 11.48 -9.57
CA SER A 21 -1.72 11.67 -9.19
C SER A 21 -1.28 10.77 -8.03
N ASN A 22 -2.23 10.31 -7.21
CA ASN A 22 -1.97 9.45 -6.06
C ASN A 22 -1.95 7.95 -6.44
N ILE A 23 -2.13 7.64 -7.73
CA ILE A 23 -1.96 6.29 -8.26
C ILE A 23 -0.46 6.04 -8.43
N THR A 24 0.09 5.17 -7.59
CA THR A 24 1.53 4.85 -7.60
C THR A 24 1.89 3.84 -8.67
N ASN A 25 0.95 3.00 -9.08
CA ASN A 25 1.20 1.96 -10.07
C ASN A 25 -0.09 1.50 -10.78
N MET A 26 0.04 1.14 -12.05
CA MET A 26 -1.03 0.59 -12.88
C MET A 26 -0.47 -0.57 -13.71
N LYS A 27 -1.02 -1.78 -13.55
CA LYS A 27 -0.52 -3.00 -14.20
C LYS A 27 -1.63 -3.77 -14.90
N TYR A 28 -1.32 -4.29 -16.09
CA TYR A 28 -2.17 -5.27 -16.78
C TYR A 28 -1.78 -6.67 -16.35
N THR A 29 -2.77 -7.44 -15.90
CA THR A 29 -2.57 -8.86 -15.58
C THR A 29 -2.71 -9.70 -16.84
N ARG A 30 -2.10 -10.89 -16.85
CA ARG A 30 -2.24 -11.88 -17.94
C ARG A 30 -3.68 -12.37 -18.13
N GLN A 31 -4.55 -12.13 -17.15
CA GLN A 31 -5.99 -12.45 -17.19
C GLN A 31 -6.84 -11.32 -17.79
N GLY A 32 -6.23 -10.26 -18.35
CA GLY A 32 -6.95 -9.13 -18.95
C GLY A 32 -7.68 -8.26 -17.92
N LYS A 33 -7.15 -8.21 -16.69
CA LYS A 33 -7.59 -7.34 -15.59
C LYS A 33 -6.58 -6.21 -15.38
N VAL A 34 -7.02 -5.08 -14.85
CA VAL A 34 -6.14 -3.94 -14.56
C VAL A 34 -6.04 -3.77 -13.05
N LEU A 35 -4.82 -3.64 -12.55
CA LEU A 35 -4.53 -3.45 -11.14
C LEU A 35 -4.00 -2.04 -10.92
N PHE A 36 -4.68 -1.26 -10.09
CA PHE A 36 -4.21 0.03 -9.59
C PHE A 36 -3.62 -0.15 -8.20
N SER A 37 -2.62 0.65 -7.85
CA SER A 37 -2.07 0.74 -6.50
C SER A 37 -2.11 2.19 -6.06
N THR A 38 -2.62 2.42 -4.85
CA THR A 38 -2.65 3.74 -4.22
C THR A 38 -2.63 3.57 -2.70
N SER A 39 -1.95 4.47 -2.00
CA SER A 39 -2.05 4.59 -0.54
C SER A 39 -3.08 5.64 -0.11
N ASP A 40 -3.61 6.41 -1.07
CA ASP A 40 -4.60 7.45 -0.79
C ASP A 40 -6.02 6.85 -0.77
N PRO A 41 -6.72 6.90 0.38
CA PRO A 41 -8.07 6.34 0.50
C PRO A 41 -9.10 7.06 -0.38
N ALA A 42 -8.90 8.35 -0.68
CA ALA A 42 -9.81 9.08 -1.56
C ALA A 42 -9.68 8.59 -3.01
N CYS A 43 -8.45 8.51 -3.53
CA CYS A 43 -8.16 7.89 -4.83
C CYS A 43 -8.67 6.45 -4.91
N ALA A 44 -8.52 5.68 -3.84
CA ALA A 44 -9.03 4.31 -3.79
C ALA A 44 -10.57 4.25 -3.91
N ALA A 45 -11.29 5.12 -3.20
CA ALA A 45 -12.75 5.18 -3.28
C ALA A 45 -13.24 5.54 -4.69
N GLU A 46 -12.61 6.51 -5.35
CA GLU A 46 -12.93 6.91 -6.73
C GLU A 46 -12.70 5.76 -7.71
N LEU A 47 -11.57 5.07 -7.60
CA LEU A 47 -11.26 3.90 -8.43
C LEU A 47 -12.25 2.75 -8.21
N LEU A 48 -12.77 2.57 -6.99
CA LEU A 48 -13.80 1.57 -6.68
C LEU A 48 -15.18 1.95 -7.19
N ALA A 49 -15.49 3.24 -7.28
CA ALA A 49 -16.76 3.74 -7.78
C ALA A 49 -16.91 3.59 -9.31
N LEU A 50 -15.84 3.23 -10.03
CA LEU A 50 -15.88 3.03 -11.47
C LEU A 50 -16.80 1.86 -11.87
N GLN A 51 -17.91 2.18 -12.53
CA GLN A 51 -18.84 1.20 -13.09
C GLN A 51 -18.61 0.94 -14.58
N ASN A 52 -18.09 1.94 -15.29
CA ASN A 52 -17.80 1.87 -16.72
C ASN A 52 -16.40 2.42 -16.98
N VAL A 53 -15.71 1.82 -17.94
CA VAL A 53 -14.40 2.29 -18.39
C VAL A 53 -14.35 2.17 -19.91
N LEU A 54 -14.17 3.29 -20.61
CA LEU A 54 -14.20 3.33 -22.08
C LEU A 54 -15.45 2.65 -22.65
N ASP A 55 -16.62 2.97 -22.10
CA ASP A 55 -17.93 2.40 -22.43
C ASP A 55 -18.08 0.88 -22.22
N ILE A 56 -17.12 0.26 -21.52
CA ILE A 56 -17.18 -1.14 -21.13
C ILE A 56 -17.60 -1.19 -19.66
N PRO A 57 -18.68 -1.91 -19.31
CA PRO A 57 -19.02 -2.13 -17.91
C PRO A 57 -17.88 -2.90 -17.23
N VAL A 58 -17.51 -2.46 -16.04
CA VAL A 58 -16.45 -3.07 -15.24
C VAL A 58 -16.96 -3.39 -13.85
N SER A 59 -16.36 -4.42 -13.24
CA SER A 59 -16.49 -4.67 -11.81
C SER A 59 -15.17 -4.32 -11.14
N THR A 60 -15.26 -3.58 -10.04
CA THR A 60 -14.15 -3.17 -9.19
C THR A 60 -14.11 -4.06 -7.96
N ASP A 61 -12.94 -4.61 -7.65
CA ASP A 61 -12.70 -5.34 -6.41
C ASP A 61 -11.54 -4.70 -5.65
N VAL A 62 -11.68 -4.54 -4.33
CA VAL A 62 -10.54 -4.21 -3.47
C VAL A 62 -9.70 -5.46 -3.27
N ILE A 63 -8.44 -5.41 -3.69
CA ILE A 63 -7.40 -6.31 -3.23
C ILE A 63 -6.61 -5.56 -2.18
N LEU A 64 -7.06 -5.67 -0.93
CA LEU A 64 -6.34 -5.10 0.18
C LEU A 64 -5.15 -6.02 0.48
N GLU A 65 -3.99 -5.72 -0.08
CA GLU A 65 -2.73 -6.15 0.51
C GLU A 65 -2.49 -5.27 1.74
N ASN A 66 -3.34 -5.44 2.76
CA ASN A 66 -3.19 -4.85 4.08
C ASN A 66 -1.99 -5.52 4.75
N ILE A 67 -0.80 -5.22 4.28
CA ILE A 67 0.39 -5.39 5.10
C ILE A 67 0.46 -4.16 6.00
N THR A 68 -0.58 -3.92 6.81
CA THR A 68 -0.37 -3.37 8.16
C THR A 68 0.26 -4.49 8.98
N SER A 69 1.42 -4.99 8.54
CA SER A 69 2.13 -6.00 9.28
C SER A 69 2.67 -5.31 10.51
N GLN A 70 2.11 -5.72 11.64
CA GLN A 70 2.68 -5.44 12.93
C GLN A 70 3.91 -6.32 13.06
N PHE A 71 5.09 -5.75 12.86
CA PHE A 71 6.33 -6.47 13.08
C PHE A 71 6.76 -6.28 14.52
N LEU A 72 7.04 -7.39 15.22
CA LEU A 72 7.71 -7.37 16.50
C LEU A 72 9.18 -7.74 16.29
N ILE A 73 10.08 -6.77 16.44
CA ILE A 73 11.53 -7.00 16.38
C ILE A 73 12.03 -7.11 17.82
N SER A 74 12.67 -8.22 18.17
CA SER A 74 13.26 -8.45 19.50
C SER A 74 14.76 -8.14 19.51
N ASP A 75 15.37 -8.14 20.69
CA ASP A 75 16.82 -8.01 20.90
C ASP A 75 17.41 -6.68 20.41
N ILE A 76 16.67 -5.60 20.61
CA ILE A 76 17.09 -4.26 20.21
C ILE A 76 17.89 -3.60 21.33
N GLN A 77 19.03 -3.01 20.95
CA GLN A 77 19.88 -2.30 21.89
C GLN A 77 19.11 -1.15 22.56
N THR A 78 19.20 -1.10 23.89
CA THR A 78 18.61 -0.03 24.72
C THR A 78 19.17 1.35 24.42
N LYS A 79 20.38 1.42 23.85
CA LYS A 79 21.10 2.67 23.55
C LYS A 79 20.68 3.31 22.23
N ALA A 80 20.13 2.53 21.29
CA ALA A 80 19.66 3.04 20.02
C ALA A 80 18.35 3.82 20.21
N THR A 81 18.25 5.02 19.65
CA THR A 81 17.05 5.86 19.68
C THR A 81 16.00 5.38 18.67
N LEU A 82 14.74 5.77 18.84
CA LEU A 82 13.68 5.40 17.88
C LEU A 82 13.92 6.04 16.51
N GLU A 83 14.49 7.23 16.49
CA GLU A 83 14.87 7.97 15.28
C GLU A 83 15.93 7.22 14.47
N GLU A 84 17.03 6.79 15.10
CA GLU A 84 18.08 6.00 14.43
C GLU A 84 17.55 4.70 13.84
N LEU A 85 16.67 4.00 14.58
CA LEU A 85 16.04 2.76 14.11
C LEU A 85 15.07 3.02 12.95
N ALA A 86 14.32 4.11 13.00
CA ALA A 86 13.43 4.49 11.91
C ALA A 86 14.22 4.83 10.65
N GLU A 87 15.34 5.56 10.77
CA GLU A 87 16.24 5.86 9.65
C GLU A 87 16.87 4.61 9.06
N GLU A 88 17.35 3.67 9.89
CA GLU A 88 17.92 2.41 9.42
C GLU A 88 16.91 1.55 8.66
N LEU A 89 15.70 1.41 9.21
CA LEU A 89 14.65 0.61 8.59
C LEU A 89 14.09 1.28 7.33
N SER A 90 13.99 2.61 7.31
CA SER A 90 13.51 3.38 6.14
C SER A 90 14.58 3.53 5.05
N ARG A 91 15.84 3.19 5.32
CA ARG A 91 16.93 3.19 4.32
C ARG A 91 16.63 2.21 3.17
N ASN A 92 15.91 1.13 3.46
CA ASN A 92 15.25 0.31 2.43
C ASN A 92 13.95 1.03 2.02
N LYS A 93 14.01 1.77 0.91
CA LYS A 93 12.96 2.66 0.36
C LYS A 93 11.57 2.04 0.16
N ASP A 94 11.42 0.74 0.42
CA ASP A 94 10.18 -0.01 0.31
C ASP A 94 9.38 -0.09 1.62
N ILE A 95 9.90 0.45 2.74
CA ILE A 95 9.25 0.38 4.06
C ILE A 95 8.85 1.79 4.52
N ALA A 96 7.54 2.10 4.43
CA ALA A 96 6.96 3.30 5.01
C ALA A 96 6.47 3.01 6.44
N ILE A 97 7.27 3.40 7.44
CA ILE A 97 6.94 3.22 8.86
C ILE A 97 5.99 4.35 9.30
N THR A 98 4.78 3.98 9.71
CA THR A 98 3.76 4.93 10.20
C THR A 98 3.85 5.15 11.70
N HIS A 99 4.16 4.09 12.44
CA HIS A 99 4.26 4.14 13.88
C HIS A 99 5.30 3.13 14.37
N MET A 100 6.12 3.55 15.33
CA MET A 100 7.09 2.70 16.00
C MET A 100 6.91 2.84 17.51
N ARG A 101 6.81 1.72 18.21
CA ARG A 101 6.69 1.68 19.68
C ARG A 101 7.68 0.71 20.27
N ARG A 102 8.39 1.14 21.31
CA ARG A 102 9.31 0.31 22.08
C ARG A 102 8.64 -0.24 23.33
N PHE A 103 8.81 -1.53 23.54
CA PHE A 103 8.42 -2.23 24.75
C PHE A 103 9.66 -2.71 25.48
N VAL A 104 9.69 -2.46 26.78
CA VAL A 104 10.76 -2.92 27.67
C VAL A 104 10.22 -4.09 28.48
N LYS A 105 10.91 -5.22 28.44
CA LYS A 105 10.52 -6.38 29.24
C LYS A 105 10.86 -6.09 30.70
N GLN A 106 9.85 -5.97 31.55
CA GLN A 106 10.07 -5.90 32.99
C GLN A 106 10.66 -7.24 33.43
N ASN A 107 11.83 -7.22 34.09
CA ASN A 107 12.65 -8.36 34.60
C ASN A 107 13.89 -8.78 33.78
N SER A 108 14.30 -8.06 32.74
CA SER A 108 15.59 -8.33 32.09
C SER A 108 16.71 -7.45 32.67
N SER A 109 17.72 -8.06 33.29
CA SER A 109 18.95 -7.38 33.74
C SER A 109 19.95 -7.08 32.61
N SER A 110 19.55 -7.26 31.35
CA SER A 110 20.43 -7.20 30.18
C SER A 110 20.09 -5.99 29.31
N GLU A 111 21.12 -5.24 28.87
CA GLU A 111 21.04 -4.02 28.06
C GLU A 111 20.37 -4.21 26.67
N VAL A 112 19.89 -5.42 26.34
CA VAL A 112 19.48 -5.83 24.99
C VAL A 112 18.03 -6.33 24.91
N SER A 113 17.30 -6.45 26.02
CA SER A 113 16.00 -7.14 26.05
C SER A 113 14.80 -6.21 25.83
N GLN A 114 14.76 -5.55 24.67
CA GLN A 114 13.63 -4.73 24.24
C GLN A 114 13.03 -5.23 22.94
N SER A 115 11.73 -4.99 22.75
CA SER A 115 11.03 -5.30 21.51
C SER A 115 10.42 -4.05 20.88
N LEU A 116 10.60 -3.87 19.57
CA LEU A 116 9.93 -2.83 18.79
C LEU A 116 8.71 -3.39 18.08
N GLN A 117 7.60 -2.68 18.16
CA GLN A 117 6.43 -2.89 17.31
C GLN A 117 6.41 -1.84 16.21
N LEU A 118 6.35 -2.28 14.96
CA LEU A 118 6.26 -1.43 13.77
C LEU A 118 4.88 -1.53 13.14
N PHE A 119 4.33 -0.40 12.71
CA PHE A 119 3.16 -0.32 11.85
C PHE A 119 3.60 0.26 10.51
N LEU A 120 3.13 -0.33 9.41
CA LEU A 120 3.38 0.14 8.04
C LEU A 120 2.12 0.75 7.43
N GLU A 121 2.29 1.66 6.46
CA GLU A 121 1.20 2.21 5.65
C GLU A 121 0.50 1.09 4.86
N PRO A 122 -0.85 1.01 4.87
CA PRO A 122 -1.56 0.11 3.99
C PRO A 122 -1.48 0.59 2.53
N ILE A 123 -1.07 -0.29 1.61
CA ILE A 123 -1.21 -0.04 0.17
C ILE A 123 -2.49 -0.73 -0.30
N CYS A 124 -3.45 0.07 -0.75
CA CYS A 124 -4.65 -0.44 -1.40
C CYS A 124 -4.32 -0.81 -2.85
N ARG A 125 -4.65 -2.04 -3.26
CA ARG A 125 -4.66 -2.43 -4.67
C ARG A 125 -6.10 -2.59 -5.12
N ILE A 126 -6.45 -2.02 -6.27
CA ILE A 126 -7.80 -2.10 -6.81
C ILE A 126 -7.74 -2.85 -8.13
N LEU A 127 -8.57 -3.87 -8.25
CA LEU A 127 -8.64 -4.73 -9.42
C LEU A 127 -9.88 -4.41 -10.24
N LEU A 128 -9.68 -3.93 -11.46
CA LEU A 128 -10.72 -3.79 -12.46
C LEU A 128 -10.83 -5.06 -13.30
N ARG A 129 -12.06 -5.55 -13.44
CA ARG A 129 -12.43 -6.67 -14.31
C ARG A 129 -13.55 -6.20 -15.24
N SER A 130 -13.68 -6.85 -16.39
CA SER A 130 -14.84 -6.59 -17.26
C SER A 130 -16.09 -7.12 -16.55
N GLY A 131 -17.16 -6.33 -16.52
CA GLY A 131 -18.49 -6.80 -16.16
C GLY A 131 -18.99 -7.74 -17.26
N SER A 132 -19.45 -8.91 -16.85
CA SER A 132 -20.23 -9.85 -17.66
C SER A 132 -21.72 -9.54 -17.53
#